data_AF-A0A6G4A451-F1
#
_entry.id   AF-A0A6G4A451-F1
#
_cell.length_a   1.000
_cell.length_b   1.000
_cell.length_c   1.000
_cell.angle_alpha   90.00
_cell.angle_beta   90.00
_cell.angle_gamma   90.00
#
_symmetry.space_group_name_H-M   'P 1'
#
loop_
_entity.id
_entity.type
_entity.pdbx_description
1 polymer ?
#
loop_
_entity_poly.entity_id
_entity_poly.type
_entity_poly.pdbx_seq_one_letter_code
_entity_poly.pdbx_strand_id
1 'polypeptide(L)'
;MLMRDMAVKRRSQRIVKYSTYHREKSKTWQKDVSKIDNWTYNTESDTWTCAARQTIHFRKVSKEKTESGYEIEYRHYRSASCEGCPLKAQCTKAVGNREVKVSMKYLRLKTQAREKLRSEDS
;
A
#
# COMPACT_ATOMS: atom_id res chain seq x y z
N MET A 1 -2.86 -46.69 -25.11
CA MET A 1 -1.68 -46.55 -24.21
C MET A 1 -0.55 -46.02 -25.08
N LEU A 2 0.01 -44.81 -24.97
CA LEU A 2 0.05 -43.80 -23.92
C LEU A 2 -0.18 -42.39 -24.52
N MET A 3 -0.78 -41.51 -23.72
CA MET A 3 -0.95 -40.09 -23.97
C MET A 3 0.41 -39.39 -24.17
N ARG A 4 0.47 -38.46 -25.13
CA ARG A 4 1.64 -37.57 -25.34
C ARG A 4 1.67 -36.51 -24.24
N ASP A 5 2.67 -36.56 -23.37
CA ASP A 5 2.94 -35.50 -22.40
C ASP A 5 3.41 -34.23 -23.11
N MET A 6 2.51 -33.26 -23.25
CA MET A 6 2.88 -31.87 -23.53
C MET A 6 3.39 -31.24 -22.23
N ALA A 7 4.70 -31.23 -22.04
CA ALA A 7 5.34 -30.45 -21.00
C ALA A 7 5.11 -28.94 -21.27
N VAL A 8 4.10 -28.36 -20.61
CA VAL A 8 3.87 -26.91 -20.59
C VAL A 8 5.03 -26.27 -19.84
N LYS A 9 6.00 -25.74 -20.58
CA LYS A 9 7.14 -24.99 -20.05
C LYS A 9 6.61 -23.69 -19.41
N ARG A 10 6.34 -23.72 -18.10
CA ARG A 10 5.92 -22.55 -17.32
C ARG A 10 6.99 -21.46 -17.46
N ARG A 11 6.66 -20.32 -18.08
CA ARG A 11 7.49 -19.10 -18.03
C ARG A 11 7.59 -18.69 -16.56
N SER A 12 8.74 -18.95 -15.93
CA SER A 12 9.03 -18.47 -14.57
C SER A 12 9.15 -16.94 -14.63
N GLN A 13 8.09 -16.25 -14.23
CA GLN A 13 8.02 -14.80 -14.24
C GLN A 13 8.77 -14.30 -12.99
N ARG A 14 10.04 -13.90 -13.13
CA ARG A 14 10.83 -13.39 -11.99
C ARG A 14 10.18 -12.13 -11.42
N ILE A 15 9.57 -12.24 -10.24
CA ILE A 15 9.00 -11.11 -9.51
C ILE A 15 10.07 -10.51 -8.61
N VAL A 16 10.31 -9.21 -8.77
CA VAL A 16 11.23 -8.48 -7.87
C VAL A 16 10.52 -8.20 -6.55
N LYS A 17 11.12 -8.63 -5.44
CA LYS A 17 10.65 -8.30 -4.09
C LYS A 17 10.78 -6.81 -3.84
N TYR A 18 9.70 -6.17 -3.37
CA TYR A 18 9.73 -4.78 -2.94
C TYR A 18 10.23 -4.67 -1.49
N SER A 19 10.75 -3.50 -1.13
CA SER A 19 11.53 -3.26 0.09
C SER A 19 10.82 -3.63 1.41
N THR A 20 9.49 -3.56 1.46
CA THR A 20 8.71 -3.85 2.68
C THR A 20 8.17 -5.28 2.77
N TYR A 21 8.34 -6.11 1.73
CA TYR A 21 7.69 -7.43 1.63
C TYR A 21 7.94 -8.33 2.85
N HIS A 22 9.19 -8.46 3.28
CA HIS A 22 9.53 -9.31 4.43
C HIS A 22 9.00 -8.75 5.76
N ARG A 23 9.02 -7.42 5.92
CA ARG A 23 8.59 -6.75 7.15
C ARG A 23 7.09 -6.84 7.36
N GLU A 24 6.31 -6.84 6.27
CA GLU A 24 4.85 -6.99 6.27
C GLU A 24 4.36 -8.30 6.92
N LYS A 25 5.21 -9.35 6.96
CA LYS A 25 4.89 -10.61 7.62
C LYS A 25 4.97 -10.55 9.16
N SER A 26 5.60 -9.52 9.74
CA SER A 26 5.77 -9.39 11.19
C SER A 26 4.50 -8.91 11.90
N LYS A 27 4.26 -9.38 13.14
CA LYS A 27 3.16 -8.92 13.99
C LYS A 27 3.24 -7.42 14.28
N THR A 28 4.46 -6.89 14.47
CA THR A 28 4.70 -5.46 14.69
C THR A 28 4.20 -4.63 13.51
N TRP A 29 4.51 -5.04 12.28
CA TRP A 29 4.02 -4.33 11.09
C TRP A 29 2.50 -4.39 10.98
N GLN A 30 1.90 -5.57 11.16
CA GLN A 30 0.45 -5.76 11.02
C GLN A 30 -0.38 -4.99 12.06
N LYS A 31 0.21 -4.69 13.22
CA LYS A 31 -0.43 -3.92 14.29
C LYS A 31 -0.09 -2.42 14.25
N ASP A 32 0.82 -2.00 13.37
CA ASP A 32 1.26 -0.60 13.30
C ASP A 32 0.16 0.28 12.67
N VAL A 33 -0.54 1.03 13.51
CA VAL A 33 -1.66 1.91 13.13
C VAL A 33 -1.25 3.06 12.20
N SER A 34 0.04 3.37 12.12
CA SER A 34 0.57 4.43 11.24
C SER A 34 0.67 4.00 9.78
N LYS A 35 0.62 2.68 9.50
CA LYS A 35 0.77 2.13 8.16
C LYS A 35 -0.53 2.18 7.39
N ILE A 36 -0.50 2.85 6.24
CA ILE A 36 -1.62 2.86 5.30
C ILE A 36 -1.95 1.46 4.77
N ASP A 37 -0.98 0.53 4.73
CA ASP A 37 -1.22 -0.88 4.42
C ASP A 37 -2.20 -1.55 5.39
N ASN A 38 -2.39 -1.00 6.59
CA ASN A 38 -3.32 -1.48 7.62
C ASN A 38 -4.61 -0.63 7.67
N TRP A 39 -4.84 0.24 6.69
CA TRP A 39 -6.07 1.04 6.55
C TRP A 39 -6.92 0.48 5.41
N THR A 40 -8.21 0.83 5.39
CA THR A 40 -9.14 0.40 4.34
C THR A 40 -9.31 1.51 3.32
N TYR A 41 -9.17 1.22 2.03
CA TYR A 41 -9.47 2.14 0.95
C TYR A 41 -10.88 1.88 0.40
N ASN A 42 -11.69 2.93 0.28
CA ASN A 42 -12.96 2.90 -0.42
C ASN A 42 -12.79 3.56 -1.80
N THR A 43 -12.94 2.76 -2.85
CA THR A 43 -12.73 3.19 -4.24
C THR A 43 -13.85 4.09 -4.76
N GLU A 44 -15.09 3.90 -4.30
CA GLU A 44 -16.26 4.64 -4.77
C GLU A 44 -16.21 6.11 -4.32
N SER A 45 -15.78 6.33 -3.08
CA SER A 45 -15.68 7.66 -2.47
C SER A 45 -14.29 8.30 -2.55
N ASP A 46 -13.28 7.56 -3.04
CA ASP A 46 -11.87 7.94 -2.98
C ASP A 46 -11.42 8.38 -1.57
N THR A 47 -11.68 7.52 -0.59
CA THR A 47 -11.33 7.78 0.82
C THR A 47 -10.60 6.62 1.48
N TRP A 48 -9.85 6.93 2.53
CA TRP A 48 -9.29 5.92 3.43
C TRP A 48 -9.98 5.96 4.79
N THR A 49 -10.07 4.80 5.44
CA THR A 49 -10.49 4.69 6.84
C THR A 49 -9.29 4.27 7.69
N CYS A 50 -8.87 5.15 8.60
CA CYS A 50 -7.73 4.85 9.48
C CYS A 50 -8.12 3.93 10.66
N ALA A 51 -7.13 3.49 11.44
CA ALA A 51 -7.35 2.64 12.62
C ALA A 51 -8.27 3.26 13.69
N ALA A 52 -8.37 4.59 13.75
CA ALA A 52 -9.31 5.31 14.63
C ALA A 52 -10.72 5.44 14.04
N ARG A 53 -11.02 4.77 12.91
CA ARG A 53 -12.28 4.84 12.16
C ARG A 53 -12.61 6.24 11.61
N GLN A 54 -11.59 7.09 11.45
CA GLN A 54 -11.76 8.39 10.79
C GLN A 54 -11.57 8.27 9.28
N THR A 55 -12.40 8.99 8.53
CA THR A 55 -12.25 9.14 7.09
C THR A 55 -11.13 10.12 6.75
N ILE A 56 -10.26 9.71 5.83
CA ILE A 56 -9.16 10.50 5.27
C ILE A 56 -9.55 10.83 3.83
N HIS A 57 -9.72 12.12 3.55
CA HIS A 57 -10.28 12.61 2.29
C HIS A 57 -9.19 13.03 1.32
N PHE A 58 -9.41 12.78 0.03
CA PHE A 58 -8.59 13.32 -1.05
C PHE A 58 -8.50 14.85 -0.96
N ARG A 59 -7.32 15.39 -1.22
CA ARG A 59 -7.05 16.84 -1.20
C ARG A 59 -6.53 17.36 -2.52
N LYS A 60 -5.52 16.70 -3.10
CA LYS A 60 -4.85 17.15 -4.32
C LYS A 60 -4.01 16.04 -4.97
N VAL A 61 -3.67 16.24 -6.23
CA VAL A 61 -2.63 15.49 -6.94
C VAL A 61 -1.33 16.30 -6.95
N SER A 62 -0.19 15.62 -6.86
CA SER A 62 1.13 16.18 -7.14
C SER A 62 1.93 15.22 -8.02
N LYS A 63 2.89 15.75 -8.76
CA LYS A 63 3.85 14.98 -9.56
C LYS A 63 5.26 15.20 -9.03
N GLU A 64 6.06 14.14 -8.97
CA GLU A 64 7.48 14.22 -8.67
C GLU A 64 8.26 13.41 -9.70
N LYS A 65 9.48 13.86 -10.02
CA LYS A 65 10.40 13.11 -10.88
C LYS A 65 11.43 12.41 -10.03
N THR A 66 11.70 11.15 -10.34
CA THR A 66 12.86 10.43 -9.80
C THR A 66 14.16 11.00 -10.36
N GLU A 67 15.29 10.60 -9.77
CA GLU A 67 16.63 10.91 -10.31
C GLU A 67 16.80 10.46 -11.76
N SER A 68 16.20 9.32 -12.14
CA SER A 68 16.17 8.81 -13.51
C SER A 68 15.18 9.52 -14.46
N GLY A 69 14.48 10.55 -13.99
CA GLY A 69 13.52 11.33 -14.78
C GLY A 69 12.11 10.72 -14.88
N TYR A 70 11.84 9.60 -14.23
CA TYR A 70 10.51 8.98 -14.22
C TYR A 70 9.53 9.80 -13.37
N GLU A 71 8.37 10.14 -13.94
CA GLU A 71 7.33 10.90 -13.25
C GLU A 71 6.41 9.98 -12.43
N ILE A 72 6.25 10.30 -11.14
CA ILE A 72 5.33 9.64 -10.23
C ILE A 72 4.21 10.61 -9.88
N GLU A 73 2.98 10.21 -10.20
CA GLU A 73 1.79 10.85 -9.69
C GLU A 73 1.47 10.34 -8.28
N TYR A 74 1.12 11.28 -7.42
CA TYR A 74 0.68 11.02 -6.06
C TYR A 74 -0.59 11.78 -5.72
N ARG A 75 -1.48 11.10 -5.01
CA ARG A 75 -2.65 11.68 -4.37
C ARG A 75 -2.34 11.97 -2.90
N HIS A 76 -2.75 13.14 -2.45
CA HIS A 76 -2.64 13.57 -1.06
C HIS A 76 -3.99 13.42 -0.39
N TYR A 77 -4.01 12.75 0.76
CA TYR A 77 -5.19 12.53 1.57
C TYR A 77 -4.98 13.10 2.97
N ARG A 78 -6.01 13.72 3.56
CA ARG A 78 -5.94 14.28 4.91
C ARG A 78 -7.18 13.98 5.74
N SER A 79 -7.00 13.68 7.04
CA SER A 79 -8.11 13.56 7.98
C SER A 79 -8.81 14.90 8.22
N ALA A 80 -10.09 14.84 8.60
CA ALA A 80 -10.87 16.04 8.95
C ALA A 80 -10.38 16.68 10.26
N SER A 81 -10.23 15.89 11.32
CA SER A 81 -9.62 16.32 12.59
C SER A 81 -8.98 15.12 13.30
N CYS A 82 -7.74 15.28 13.77
CA CYS A 82 -7.09 14.33 14.69
C CYS A 82 -7.00 14.88 16.12
N GLU A 83 -7.69 15.98 16.43
CA GLU A 83 -7.76 16.52 17.78
C GLU A 83 -8.38 15.51 18.75
N GLY A 84 -7.80 15.35 19.94
CA GLY A 84 -8.24 14.37 20.94
C GLY A 84 -8.12 12.90 20.52
N CYS A 85 -7.54 12.57 19.36
CA CYS A 85 -7.47 11.19 18.89
C CYS A 85 -6.52 10.36 19.79
N PRO A 86 -6.99 9.28 20.45
CA PRO A 86 -6.18 8.50 21.39
C PRO A 86 -5.03 7.74 20.70
N LEU A 87 -5.14 7.52 19.39
CA LEU A 87 -4.11 6.86 18.60
C LEU A 87 -3.07 7.81 18.01
N LYS A 88 -3.21 9.14 18.20
CA LYS A 88 -2.39 10.15 17.50
C LYS A 88 -0.89 9.93 17.69
N ALA A 89 -0.44 9.72 18.93
CA ALA A 89 0.97 9.52 19.25
C ALA A 89 1.60 8.31 18.55
N GLN A 90 0.82 7.24 18.33
CA GLN A 90 1.25 6.03 17.63
C GLN A 90 1.08 6.15 16.10
N CYS A 91 0.11 6.95 15.64
CA CYS A 91 -0.27 7.08 14.24
C CYS A 91 0.61 8.06 13.45
N THR A 92 0.96 9.22 14.03
CA THR A 92 1.64 10.28 13.30
C THR A 92 2.38 11.25 14.21
N LYS A 93 3.50 11.78 13.72
CA LYS A 93 4.25 12.87 14.38
C LYS A 93 3.79 14.26 13.94
N ALA A 94 2.79 14.35 13.06
CA ALA A 94 2.26 15.62 12.61
C ALA A 94 1.59 16.37 13.78
N VAL A 95 1.91 17.67 13.91
CA VAL A 95 1.28 18.55 14.90
C VAL A 95 -0.24 18.59 14.68
N GLY A 96 -0.67 18.72 13.43
CA GLY A 96 -2.08 18.79 13.03
C GLY A 96 -2.69 17.44 12.65
N ASN A 97 -3.44 17.47 11.55
CA ASN A 97 -4.13 16.30 11.01
C ASN A 97 -3.18 15.34 10.31
N ARG A 98 -3.60 14.07 10.24
CA ARG A 98 -2.86 13.05 9.49
C ARG A 98 -2.98 13.37 8.00
N GLU A 99 -1.84 13.50 7.34
CA GLU A 99 -1.72 13.60 5.89
C GLU A 99 -0.87 12.44 5.36
N VAL A 100 -1.29 11.87 4.23
CA VAL A 100 -0.57 10.80 3.54
C VAL A 100 -0.53 11.09 2.05
N LYS A 101 0.60 10.75 1.43
CA LYS A 101 0.84 10.89 0.01
C LYS A 101 0.99 9.50 -0.59
N VAL A 102 0.18 9.18 -1.60
CA VAL A 102 0.00 7.80 -2.08
C VAL A 102 0.05 7.77 -3.60
N SER A 103 0.87 6.88 -4.16
CA SER A 103 0.78 6.54 -5.59
C SER A 103 -0.14 5.33 -5.76
N MET A 104 -1.33 5.56 -6.33
CA MET A 104 -2.30 4.48 -6.57
C MET A 104 -1.74 3.43 -7.53
N LYS A 105 -0.92 3.86 -8.50
CA LYS A 105 -0.20 2.96 -9.40
C LYS A 105 0.75 2.04 -8.63
N TYR A 106 1.54 2.60 -7.71
CA TYR A 106 2.44 1.81 -6.86
C TYR A 106 1.67 0.82 -5.99
N LEU A 107 0.59 1.24 -5.33
CA LEU A 107 -0.22 0.33 -4.51
C LEU A 107 -0.75 -0.85 -5.31
N ARG A 108 -1.30 -0.61 -6.52
CA ARG A 108 -1.79 -1.68 -7.40
C ARG A 108 -0.67 -2.67 -7.75
N LEU A 109 0.50 -2.18 -8.16
CA LEU A 109 1.65 -3.02 -8.51
C LEU A 109 2.19 -3.79 -7.29
N LYS A 110 2.23 -3.14 -6.12
CA LYS A 110 2.63 -3.76 -4.86
C LYS A 110 1.68 -4.91 -4.49
N THR A 111 0.38 -4.73 -4.63
CA THR A 111 -0.62 -5.79 -4.36
C THR A 111 -0.43 -6.98 -5.31
N GLN A 112 -0.31 -6.73 -6.62
CA GLN A 112 -0.06 -7.79 -7.61
C GLN A 112 1.25 -8.56 -7.32
N ALA A 113 2.33 -7.85 -6.98
CA ALA A 113 3.58 -8.48 -6.60
C ALA A 113 3.45 -9.28 -5.30
N ARG A 114 2.73 -8.76 -4.31
CA ARG A 114 2.48 -9.43 -3.01
C ARG A 114 1.76 -10.76 -3.20
N GLU A 115 0.71 -10.80 -4.02
CA GLU A 115 -0.06 -12.01 -4.30
C GLU A 115 0.81 -13.09 -4.95
N LYS A 116 1.57 -12.72 -5.99
CA LYS A 116 2.45 -13.67 -6.67
C LYS A 116 3.57 -14.18 -5.77
N LEU A 117 4.26 -13.30 -5.03
CA LEU A 117 5.31 -13.70 -4.10
C LEU A 117 4.77 -14.61 -2.99
N ARG A 118 3.52 -14.42 -2.54
CA ARG A 118 2.89 -15.34 -1.59
C ARG A 118 2.62 -16.71 -2.20
N SER A 119 2.22 -16.77 -3.47
CA SER A 119 2.02 -18.07 -4.16
C SER A 119 3.32 -18.82 -4.46
N GLU A 120 4.45 -18.12 -4.56
CA GLU A 120 5.78 -18.76 -4.71
C GLU A 120 6.39 -19.20 -3.38
N ASP A 121 6.07 -18.49 -2.29
CA ASP A 121 6.53 -18.81 -0.93
C ASP A 121 5.68 -19.91 -0.24
N SER A 122 4.55 -20.33 -0.83
CA SER A 122 3.61 -21.35 -0.30
C SER A 122 3.90 -22.73 -0.88
#